data_AF-A0A158FP58-F1
#
_entry.id   AF-A0A158FP58-F1
#
_cell.length_a   1.000
_cell.length_b   1.000
_cell.length_c   1.000
_cell.angle_alpha   90.00
_cell.angle_beta   90.00
_cell.angle_gamma   90.00
#
_symmetry.space_group_name_H-M   'P 1'
#
loop_
_entity.id
_entity.type
_entity.pdbx_description
1 polymer ?
#
loop_
_entity_poly.entity_id
_entity_poly.type
_entity_poly.pdbx_seq_one_letter_code
_entity_poly.pdbx_strand_id
1 'polypeptide(L)'
;MNAADLSRCVIVDFSPDDESIPVYQVTRAEVEKIVAHAPKFPVFFDETAARGEHGYLLDDEFARRIGVGILNALALSYPELKTMITATNAPIARVSAAGKLPD
;
A
#
# COMPACT_ATOMS: atom_id res chain seq x y z
N MET A 1 9.69 -3.65 -25.94
CA MET A 1 10.21 -3.57 -24.56
C MET A 1 10.14 -4.95 -23.94
N ASN A 2 11.23 -5.43 -23.35
CA ASN A 2 11.22 -6.70 -22.64
C ASN A 2 10.40 -6.54 -21.35
N ALA A 3 9.62 -7.55 -20.96
CA ALA A 3 8.85 -7.53 -19.73
C ALA A 3 9.75 -7.41 -18.48
N ALA A 4 11.03 -7.77 -18.60
CA ALA A 4 12.06 -7.62 -17.57
C ALA A 4 12.44 -6.16 -17.28
N ASP A 5 12.27 -5.26 -18.27
CA ASP A 5 12.67 -3.84 -18.15
C ASP A 5 11.55 -2.96 -17.58
N LEU A 6 10.38 -3.53 -17.32
CA LEU A 6 9.24 -2.79 -16.79
C LEU A 6 9.39 -2.64 -15.27
N SER A 7 9.39 -1.40 -14.80
CA SER A 7 9.29 -1.06 -13.37
C SER A 7 7.93 -1.48 -12.84
N ARG A 8 7.87 -2.68 -12.27
CA ARG A 8 6.66 -3.33 -11.74
C ARG A 8 6.63 -3.38 -10.22
N CYS A 9 7.69 -2.90 -9.58
CA CYS A 9 7.87 -2.95 -8.15
C CYS A 9 8.11 -1.54 -7.62
N VAL A 10 7.67 -1.31 -6.39
CA VAL A 10 7.99 -0.11 -5.61
C VAL A 10 8.72 -0.52 -4.34
N ILE A 11 9.74 0.24 -3.97
CA ILE A 11 10.40 0.15 -2.66
C ILE A 11 10.01 1.42 -1.90
N VAL A 12 9.59 1.22 -0.65
CA VAL A 12 9.29 2.29 0.30
C VAL A 12 10.32 2.21 1.42
N ASP A 13 10.91 3.35 1.76
CA ASP A 13 11.89 3.50 2.83
C ASP A 13 11.49 4.62 3.79
N PHE A 14 12.20 4.77 4.90
CA PHE A 14 12.11 5.93 5.79
C PHE A 14 13.50 6.55 5.95
N SER A 15 13.62 7.84 5.63
CA SER A 15 14.82 8.64 5.87
C SER A 15 14.59 9.50 7.11
N PRO A 16 15.18 9.16 8.28
CA PRO A 16 15.08 9.99 9.47
C PRO A 16 15.73 11.36 9.30
N ASP A 17 16.82 11.43 8.54
CA ASP A 17 17.59 12.66 8.33
C ASP A 17 16.80 13.70 7.52
N ASP A 18 16.02 13.23 6.55
CA ASP A 18 15.19 14.08 5.69
C ASP A 18 13.73 14.17 6.15
N GLU A 19 13.38 13.51 7.27
CA GLU A 19 12.00 13.31 7.74
C GLU A 19 11.03 12.90 6.63
N SER A 20 11.44 11.95 5.79
CA SER A 20 10.71 11.62 4.56
C SER A 20 10.50 10.12 4.36
N ILE A 21 9.54 9.78 3.51
CA ILE A 21 9.28 8.41 3.04
C ILE A 21 9.57 8.36 1.54
N PRO A 22 10.82 8.04 1.14
CA PRO A 22 11.15 7.87 -0.27
C PRO A 22 10.39 6.69 -0.89
N VAL A 23 9.99 6.87 -2.15
CA VAL A 23 9.34 5.83 -2.95
C VAL A 23 10.10 5.67 -4.26
N TYR A 24 10.61 4.47 -4.51
CA TYR A 24 11.41 4.17 -5.70
C TYR A 24 10.65 3.21 -6.62
N GLN A 25 10.65 3.49 -7.91
CA GLN A 25 10.21 2.52 -8.92
C GLN A 25 11.40 1.69 -9.39
N VAL A 26 11.27 0.38 -9.34
CA VAL A 26 12.35 -0.57 -9.64
C VAL A 26 11.85 -1.72 -10.50
N THR A 27 12.75 -2.30 -11.28
CA THR A 27 12.40 -3.45 -12.10
C THR A 27 12.20 -4.68 -11.22
N ARG A 28 11.39 -5.62 -11.70
CA ARG A 28 11.15 -6.87 -10.97
C ARG A 28 12.44 -7.69 -10.82
N ALA A 29 13.28 -7.70 -11.85
CA ALA A 29 14.54 -8.47 -11.84
C ALA A 29 15.53 -7.98 -10.78
N GLU A 30 15.55 -6.68 -10.50
CA GLU A 30 16.37 -6.10 -9.42
C GLU A 30 15.84 -6.49 -8.04
N VAL A 31 14.52 -6.44 -7.86
CA VAL A 31 13.86 -6.74 -6.57
C VAL A 31 13.90 -8.22 -6.22
N GLU A 32 13.78 -9.13 -7.19
CA GLU A 32 13.74 -10.59 -6.95
C GLU A 32 14.93 -11.10 -6.14
N LYS A 33 16.12 -10.52 -6.34
CA LYS A 33 17.33 -10.87 -5.58
C LYS A 33 17.28 -10.41 -4.13
N ILE A 34 16.59 -9.30 -3.87
CA ILE A 34 16.47 -8.67 -2.55
C ILE A 34 15.41 -9.39 -1.71
N VAL A 35 14.24 -9.69 -2.31
CA VAL A 35 13.08 -10.20 -1.57
C VAL A 35 13.13 -11.71 -1.29
N ALA A 36 14.10 -12.44 -1.84
CA ALA A 36 14.23 -13.89 -1.66
C ALA A 36 14.32 -14.33 -0.18
N HIS A 37 14.80 -13.45 0.69
CA HIS A 37 14.94 -13.69 2.13
C HIS A 37 14.18 -12.68 2.99
N ALA A 38 13.40 -11.79 2.38
CA ALA A 38 12.65 -10.77 3.10
C ALA A 38 11.30 -11.31 3.58
N PRO A 39 10.82 -10.89 4.76
CA PRO A 39 9.44 -11.14 5.16
C PRO A 39 8.47 -10.57 4.13
N LYS A 40 7.51 -11.39 3.70
CA LYS A 40 6.44 -10.97 2.79
C LYS A 40 5.18 -10.67 3.60
N PHE A 41 4.67 -9.45 3.45
CA PHE A 41 3.37 -9.04 3.99
C PHE A 41 2.38 -8.89 2.83
N PRO A 42 1.68 -9.95 2.43
CA PRO A 42 0.74 -9.87 1.33
C PRO A 42 -0.49 -9.05 1.72
N VAL A 43 -0.94 -8.18 0.83
CA VAL A 43 -2.27 -7.56 0.88
C VAL A 43 -3.12 -8.25 -0.17
N PHE A 44 -4.04 -9.10 0.26
CA PHE A 44 -4.92 -9.81 -0.65
C PHE A 44 -6.16 -8.96 -0.97
N PHE A 45 -6.54 -8.94 -2.25
CA PHE A 45 -7.63 -8.07 -2.72
C PHE A 45 -9.01 -8.55 -2.24
N ASP A 46 -9.23 -9.85 -2.12
CA ASP A 46 -10.44 -10.44 -1.52
C ASP A 46 -10.64 -10.09 -0.05
N GLU A 47 -9.57 -9.87 0.70
CA GLU A 47 -9.61 -9.48 2.11
C GLU A 47 -9.79 -7.96 2.30
N THR A 48 -9.31 -7.17 1.33
CA THR A 48 -9.09 -5.72 1.53
C THR A 48 -9.98 -4.86 0.64
N ALA A 49 -10.17 -5.25 -0.61
CA ALA A 49 -10.85 -4.48 -1.63
C ALA A 49 -12.34 -4.82 -1.72
N ALA A 50 -13.17 -3.84 -2.05
CA ALA A 50 -14.55 -4.11 -2.46
C ALA A 50 -14.60 -4.71 -3.87
N ARG A 51 -15.75 -5.26 -4.25
CA ARG A 51 -16.04 -5.69 -5.62
C ARG A 51 -16.85 -4.61 -6.34
N GLY A 52 -16.45 -4.29 -7.57
CA GLY A 52 -17.21 -3.51 -8.53
C GLY A 52 -17.55 -4.34 -9.77
N GLU A 53 -18.13 -3.70 -10.78
CA GLU A 53 -18.60 -4.38 -12.01
C GLU A 53 -17.48 -5.07 -12.80
N HIS A 54 -16.24 -4.57 -12.72
CA HIS A 54 -15.10 -5.06 -13.49
C HIS A 54 -14.00 -5.72 -12.64
N GLY A 55 -14.25 -5.99 -11.35
CA GLY A 55 -13.28 -6.64 -10.48
C GLY A 55 -13.15 -6.00 -9.11
N TYR A 56 -11.94 -6.01 -8.54
CA TYR A 56 -11.67 -5.38 -7.25
C TYR A 56 -11.54 -3.87 -7.38
N LEU A 57 -12.13 -3.14 -6.45
CA LEU A 57 -11.99 -1.69 -6.35
C LEU A 57 -10.78 -1.37 -5.46
N LEU A 58 -9.75 -0.78 -6.06
CA LEU A 58 -8.62 -0.21 -5.34
C LEU A 58 -9.00 1.22 -4.89
N ASP A 59 -10.06 1.30 -4.10
CA ASP A 59 -10.69 2.54 -3.62
C ASP A 59 -9.89 3.19 -2.47
N ASP A 60 -10.37 4.33 -1.97
CA ASP A 60 -9.72 5.08 -0.89
C ASP A 60 -9.52 4.23 0.37
N GLU A 61 -10.47 3.34 0.69
CA GLU A 61 -10.34 2.42 1.83
C GLU A 61 -9.24 1.38 1.59
N PHE A 62 -9.15 0.84 0.37
CA PHE A 62 -8.06 -0.07 -0.01
C PHE A 62 -6.69 0.63 0.06
N ALA A 63 -6.57 1.81 -0.55
CA ALA A 63 -5.34 2.61 -0.52
C ALA A 63 -4.93 2.97 0.91
N ARG A 64 -5.89 3.37 1.75
CA ARG A 64 -5.66 3.66 3.17
C ARG A 64 -5.13 2.43 3.90
N ARG A 65 -5.76 1.26 3.75
CA ARG A 65 -5.32 0.03 4.41
C ARG A 65 -3.90 -0.38 4.01
N ILE A 66 -3.57 -0.26 2.72
CA ILE A 66 -2.18 -0.46 2.25
C ILE A 66 -1.23 0.51 2.94
N GLY A 67 -1.55 1.81 2.92
CA GLY A 67 -0.72 2.84 3.54
C GLY A 67 -0.47 2.58 5.02
N VAL A 68 -1.51 2.23 5.79
CA VAL A 68 -1.40 1.87 7.21
C VAL A 68 -0.51 0.64 7.39
N GLY A 69 -0.67 -0.39 6.55
CA GLY A 69 0.18 -1.57 6.58
C GLY A 69 1.66 -1.25 6.38
N ILE A 70 1.97 -0.41 5.40
CA ILE A 70 3.35 0.03 5.10
C ILE A 70 3.93 0.83 6.27
N LEU A 71 3.19 1.82 6.79
CA LEU A 71 3.64 2.65 7.91
C LEU A 71 3.88 1.81 9.17
N ASN A 72 3.00 0.86 9.47
CA ASN A 72 3.18 -0.05 10.60
C ASN A 72 4.39 -0.97 10.41
N ALA A 73 4.65 -1.43 9.19
CA ALA A 73 5.83 -2.25 8.88
C ALA A 73 7.13 -1.45 9.04
N LEU A 74 7.19 -0.21 8.56
CA LEU A 74 8.32 0.69 8.81
C LEU A 74 8.51 0.91 10.32
N ALA A 75 7.42 1.09 11.07
CA ALA A 75 7.46 1.30 12.51
C ALA A 75 7.94 0.07 13.33
N LEU A 76 8.10 -1.10 12.71
CA LEU A 76 8.79 -2.25 13.34
C LEU A 76 10.30 -1.99 13.45
N SER A 77 10.89 -1.35 12.44
CA SER A 77 12.31 -0.99 12.39
C SER A 77 12.59 0.41 12.94
N TYR A 78 11.61 1.32 12.85
CA TYR A 78 11.68 2.72 13.28
C TYR A 78 10.58 3.03 14.31
N PRO A 79 10.74 2.62 15.58
CA PRO A 79 9.67 2.68 16.58
C PRO A 79 9.10 4.09 16.84
N GLU A 80 9.90 5.13 16.62
CA GLU A 80 9.51 6.54 16.71
C GLU A 80 8.35 6.90 15.77
N LEU A 81 8.23 6.23 14.62
CA LEU A 81 7.10 6.43 13.71
C LEU A 81 5.75 6.13 14.38
N LYS A 82 5.71 5.25 15.39
CA LYS A 82 4.47 4.90 16.09
C LYS A 82 3.78 6.11 16.72
N THR A 83 4.54 7.11 17.17
CA THR A 83 3.97 8.33 17.77
C THR A 83 3.53 9.34 16.71
N MET A 84 4.02 9.20 15.48
CA MET A 84 3.71 10.07 14.34
C MET A 84 2.53 9.54 13.51
N ILE A 85 2.33 8.22 13.50
CA ILE A 85 1.26 7.58 12.74
C ILE A 85 -0.10 7.83 13.42
N THR A 86 -0.90 8.69 12.80
CA THR A 86 -2.32 8.83 13.10
C THR A 86 -3.14 8.29 11.93
N ALA A 87 -3.66 7.08 12.08
CA ALA A 87 -4.48 6.45 11.05
C ALA A 87 -5.83 5.96 11.60
N THR A 88 -6.86 6.07 10.78
CA THR A 88 -8.21 5.60 11.15
C THR A 88 -8.18 4.07 11.19
N ASN A 89 -8.45 3.46 12.35
CA ASN A 89 -8.51 1.99 12.45
C ASN A 89 -9.88 1.44 12.00
N ALA A 90 -10.94 2.25 12.10
CA ALA A 90 -12.26 1.88 11.61
C ALA A 90 -12.29 1.83 10.07
N PRO A 91 -13.11 0.95 9.47
CA PRO A 91 -13.34 0.97 8.03
C PRO A 91 -13.92 2.33 7.60
N ILE A 92 -13.42 2.90 6.51
CA ILE A 92 -14.09 4.02 5.86
C ILE A 92 -15.38 3.51 5.21
N ALA A 93 -16.48 4.22 5.43
CA ALA A 93 -17.74 3.95 4.75
C ALA A 93 -17.54 4.06 3.23
N ARG A 94 -17.80 2.97 2.51
CA ARG A 94 -17.75 2.97 1.05
C ARG A 94 -19.04 3.60 0.54
N VAL A 95 -18.93 4.74 -0.11
CA VAL A 95 -20.04 5.28 -0.90
C VAL A 95 -20.15 4.39 -2.13
N SER A 96 -21.08 3.45 -2.12
CA SER A 96 -21.44 2.72 -3.33
C SER A 96 -21.82 3.74 -4.41
N ALA A 97 -21.22 3.66 -5.59
CA ALA A 97 -21.51 4.50 -6.77
C ALA A 97 -22.93 4.28 -7.34
N ALA A 98 -23.88 3.93 -6.48
CA ALA A 98 -25.31 3.82 -6.74
C ALA A 98 -26.08 4.73 -5.76
N GLY A 99 -25.61 5.97 -5.60
CA GLY A 99 -26.36 7.02 -4.93
C GLY A 99 -27.23 7.77 -5.94
N LYS A 100 -28.40 7.21 -6.28
CA LYS A 100 -29.46 8.02 -6.90
C LYS A 100 -29.85 9.08 -5.86
N LEU A 101 -29.70 10.36 -6.19
CA LEU A 101 -30.21 11.46 -5.37
C LEU A 101 -31.74 11.29 -5.24
N PRO A 102 -32.35 11.42 -4.05
CA PRO A 102 -33.80 11.59 -3.96
C PRO A 102 -34.17 12.99 -4.50
N ASP A 103 -35.30 13.03 -5.22
CA ASP A 103 -35.90 14.24 -5.81
C ASP A 103 -36.19 15.34 -4.76
#